data_AF-A0A920L386-F1
#
_entry.id   AF-A0A920L386-F1
#
_cell.length_a   1.000
_cell.length_b   1.000
_cell.length_c   1.000
_cell.angle_alpha   90.00
_cell.angle_beta   90.00
_cell.angle_gamma   90.00
#
_symmetry.space_group_name_H-M   'P 1'
#
loop_
_entity.id
_entity.type
_entity.pdbx_description
1 polymer ?
#
loop_
_entity_poly.entity_id
_entity_poly.type
_entity_poly.pdbx_seq_one_letter_code
_entity_poly.pdbx_strand_id
1 'polypeptide(L)' 'MRYKSTRGNCPEVSFSEVLLGGLAPDGGLYMPTDFPFFSRRNS' A
#
# COMPACT_ATOMS: atom_id res chain seq x y z
N MET A 1 -4.43 0.16 -7.82
CA MET A 1 -4.00 -0.36 -6.51
C MET A 1 -4.02 0.78 -5.51
N ARG A 2 -4.45 0.52 -4.28
CA ARG A 2 -4.53 1.49 -3.19
C ARG A 2 -3.56 1.07 -2.08
N TYR A 3 -3.10 2.04 -1.30
CA TYR A 3 -2.20 1.82 -0.16
C TYR A 3 -2.79 2.47 1.08
N LYS A 4 -2.67 1.80 2.22
CA LYS A 4 -3.11 2.27 3.54
C LYS A 4 -1.93 2.39 4.49
N SER A 5 -2.03 3.29 5.47
CA SER A 5 -1.08 3.32 6.58
C SER A 5 -1.24 2.09 7.47
N THR A 6 -0.14 1.55 7.99
CA THR A 6 -0.13 0.52 9.03
C THR A 6 -0.81 0.95 10.33
N ARG A 7 -1.01 2.27 10.53
CA ARG A 7 -1.75 2.82 11.68
C ARG A 7 -3.22 3.10 11.38
N GLY A 8 -3.62 3.06 10.11
CA GLY A 8 -5.03 3.19 9.69
C GLY A 8 -5.65 4.57 9.89
N ASN A 9 -4.87 5.60 10.27
CA ASN A 9 -5.38 6.92 10.65
C ASN A 9 -5.23 7.96 9.53
N CYS A 10 -5.05 7.52 8.29
CA CYS A 10 -5.06 8.38 7.11
C CYS A 10 -5.85 7.74 5.97
N PRO A 11 -6.38 8.54 5.03
CA PRO A 11 -7.00 8.02 3.81
C PRO A 11 -6.03 7.15 3.01
N GLU A 12 -6.58 6.20 2.26
CA GLU A 12 -5.80 5.44 1.31
C GLU A 12 -5.34 6.31 0.13
N VAL A 13 -4.15 6.00 -0.39
CA VAL A 13 -3.50 6.75 -1.48
C VAL A 13 -3.10 5.82 -2.63
N SER A 14 -2.72 6.41 -3.76
CA SER A 14 -2.13 5.71 -4.91
C SER A 14 -0.65 5.37 -4.68
N PHE A 15 -0.11 4.45 -5.48
CA PHE A 15 1.32 4.13 -5.44
C PHE A 15 2.22 5.34 -5.73
N SER A 16 1.84 6.20 -6.67
CA SER A 16 2.60 7.40 -7.02
C SER A 16 2.72 8.36 -5.84
N GLU A 17 1.66 8.51 -5.04
CA GLU A 17 1.67 9.32 -3.81
C GLU A 17 2.56 8.70 -2.73
N VAL A 18 2.56 7.37 -2.57
CA VAL A 18 3.50 6.67 -1.67
C VAL A 18 4.95 6.90 -2.08
N LEU A 19 5.25 6.71 -3.37
CA LEU A 19 6.61 6.80 -3.90
C LEU A 19 7.21 8.20 -3.72
N LEU A 20 6.39 9.24 -3.91
CA LEU A 20 6.83 10.64 -3.78
C LEU A 20 6.73 11.17 -2.34
N GLY A 21 5.84 10.62 -1.52
CA GLY A 21 5.59 11.07 -0.14
C GLY A 21 6.39 10.33 0.93
N GLY A 22 6.87 9.11 0.66
CA GLY A 22 7.63 8.32 1.64
C GLY A 22 6.76 7.79 2.78
N LEU A 23 6.86 8.40 3.96
CA LEU A 23 6.13 7.97 5.16
C LEU A 23 4.66 8.41 5.13
N ALA A 24 3.79 7.64 5.78
CA ALA A 24 2.40 8.06 5.94
C ALA A 24 2.30 9.27 6.90
N PRO A 25 1.34 10.19 6.72
CA PRO A 25 1.19 11.38 7.56
C PRO A 25 0.97 11.09 9.05
N ASP A 26 0.41 9.93 9.37
CA ASP A 26 0.22 9.45 10.75
C ASP A 26 1.48 8.81 11.35
N GLY A 27 2.62 8.90 10.65
CA GLY A 27 3.91 8.32 11.00
C GLY A 27 3.98 6.80 10.83
N GLY A 28 2.98 6.19 10.18
CA GLY A 28 3.00 4.78 9.78
C GLY A 28 3.76 4.54 8.47
N LEU A 29 3.77 3.28 8.05
CA LEU A 29 4.27 2.86 6.74
C LEU A 29 3.10 2.55 5.81
N TYR A 30 3.26 2.78 4.51
CA TYR A 30 2.25 2.39 3.53
C TYR A 30 2.35 0.89 3.18
N MET A 31 1.20 0.23 3.10
CA MET A 31 1.03 -1.16 2.65
C MET A 31 -0.08 -1.23 1.61
N PRO A 32 0.00 -2.11 0.59
CA PRO A 32 -1.09 -2.27 -0.35
C PRO A 32 -2.35 -2.75 0.37
N THR A 33 -3.52 -2.30 -0.07
CA THR A 33 -4.81 -2.79 0.46
C THR A 33 -5.01 -4.27 0.18
N ASP A 34 -4.48 -4.73 -0.96
CA ASP A 34 -4.59 -6.09 -1.45
C ASP A 34 -3.23 -6.54 -2.00
N PHE A 35 -2.83 -7.75 -1.64
CA PHE A 35 -1.62 -8.36 -2.21
C PHE A 35 -1.94 -9.01 -3.56
N PRO A 36 -1.04 -8.87 -4.56
CA PRO A 36 -1.21 -9.58 -5.82
C PRO A 36 -1.18 -11.09 -5.56
N PHE A 37 -2.14 -11.80 -6.14
CA PHE A 37 -2.17 -13.25 -6.12
C PHE A 37 -1.42 -13.80 -7.34
N PHE A 38 -0.51 -14.74 -7.09
CA PHE A 38 0.17 -15.48 -8.16
C PHE A 38 -0.42 -16.88 -8.26
N SER A 39 -0.97 -17.21 -9.44
CA SER A 39 -1.42 -18.57 -9.72
C SER A 39 -0.23 -19.51 -9.90
N ARG A 40 -0.30 -20.73 -9.35
CA ARG A 40 0.69 -21.77 -9.67
C ARG A 40 0.54 -22.17 -11.13
N ARG A 41 1.59 -21.97 -11.93
CA ARG A 41 1.64 -22.51 -13.30
C ARG A 41 1.91 -24.02 -13.21
N ASN A 42 0.94 -24.83 -13.59
CA ASN A 42 1.15 -26.27 -13.71
C ASN A 42 1.88 -26.53 -15.04
N SER A 43 3.02 -27.22 -14.95
CA SER A 43 3.79 -27.72 -16.11
C SER A 43 3.14 -28.94 -16.72
#